data_AF-A0AAA9RUQ3-F1
#
_entry.id   AF-A0AAA9RUQ3-F1
#
_cell.length_a   1.000
_cell.length_b   1.000
_cell.length_c   1.000
_cell.angle_alpha   90.00
_cell.angle_beta   90.00
_cell.angle_gamma   90.00
#
_symmetry.space_group_name_H-M   'P 1'
#
loop_
_entity.id
_entity.type
_entity.pdbx_description
1 polymer ?
#
loop_
_entity_poly.entity_id
_entity_poly.type
_entity_poly.pdbx_seq_one_letter_code
_entity_poly.pdbx_strand_id
1 'polypeptide(L)'
;MGKARGDEAYFQRSSLFWVTIIILSFGYYTWVIFWPESIPYQSLGPLGPFTQYLLKHHHTLVHAWYWLAWMIHVGESLYAIVLCK
;
A
#
# COMPACT_ATOMS: atom_id res chain seq x y z
N MET A 1 -17.41 -36.83 18.25
CA MET A 1 -17.81 -36.67 16.83
C MET A 1 -17.36 -35.30 16.38
N GLY A 2 -16.26 -35.22 15.61
CA GLY A 2 -15.70 -33.95 15.15
C GLY A 2 -16.63 -33.31 14.14
N LYS A 3 -17.00 -32.05 14.38
CA LYS A 3 -17.78 -31.24 13.44
C LYS A 3 -16.89 -30.99 12.23
N ALA A 4 -17.21 -31.61 11.09
CA ALA A 4 -16.62 -31.28 9.81
C ALA A 4 -16.77 -29.76 9.60
N ARG A 5 -15.65 -29.03 9.66
CA ARG A 5 -15.58 -27.64 9.22
C ARG A 5 -15.67 -27.69 7.71
N GLY A 6 -16.81 -27.28 7.17
CA GLY A 6 -17.05 -27.22 5.74
C GLY A 6 -15.95 -26.43 5.01
N ASP A 7 -15.66 -26.90 3.80
CA ASP A 7 -14.67 -26.45 2.82
C ASP A 7 -14.90 -25.02 2.26
N GLU A 8 -15.29 -24.03 3.07
CA GLU A 8 -15.70 -22.70 2.53
C GLU A 8 -15.10 -21.49 3.26
N ALA A 9 -13.79 -21.49 3.55
CA ALA A 9 -13.15 -20.28 4.07
C ALA A 9 -11.68 -20.11 3.65
N TYR A 10 -11.31 -20.49 2.41
CA TYR A 10 -9.95 -20.24 1.92
C TYR A 10 -9.62 -18.75 1.80
N PHE A 11 -10.63 -17.90 1.56
CA PHE A 11 -10.47 -16.45 1.48
C PHE A 11 -11.28 -15.75 2.57
N GLN A 12 -10.61 -15.46 3.69
CA GLN A 12 -11.16 -14.60 4.74
C GLN A 12 -11.07 -13.14 4.28
N ARG A 13 -12.16 -12.37 4.43
CA ARG A 13 -12.17 -10.93 4.12
C ARG A 13 -11.12 -10.20 4.95
N SER A 14 -10.22 -9.45 4.29
CA SER A 14 -9.23 -8.60 4.95
C SER A 14 -9.89 -7.59 5.88
N SER A 15 -9.26 -7.34 7.03
CA SER A 15 -9.76 -6.37 8.01
C SER A 15 -9.92 -4.98 7.36
N LEU A 16 -11.10 -4.38 7.54
CA LEU A 16 -11.39 -3.03 7.03
C LEU A 16 -10.40 -1.98 7.55
N PHE A 17 -9.92 -2.15 8.78
CA PHE A 17 -8.90 -1.28 9.36
C PHE A 17 -7.61 -1.32 8.53
N TRP A 18 -7.12 -2.52 8.21
CA TRP A 18 -5.90 -2.70 7.42
C TRP A 18 -6.07 -2.23 5.98
N VAL A 19 -7.21 -2.54 5.35
CA VAL A 19 -7.54 -2.04 4.01
C VAL A 19 -7.52 -0.51 3.98
N THR A 20 -8.10 0.15 4.98
CA THR A 20 -8.13 1.61 5.07
C THR A 20 -6.72 2.19 5.21
N ILE A 21 -5.90 1.62 6.10
CA ILE A 21 -4.51 2.05 6.28
C ILE A 21 -3.72 1.92 4.98
N ILE A 22 -3.85 0.79 4.27
CA ILE A 22 -3.14 0.54 3.01
C ILE A 22 -3.57 1.57 1.96
N ILE A 23 -4.88 1.80 1.78
CA ILE A 23 -5.40 2.76 0.81
C ILE A 23 -4.90 4.18 1.11
N LEU A 24 -4.99 4.62 2.38
CA LEU A 24 -4.52 5.95 2.76
C LEU A 24 -3.01 6.10 2.55
N SER A 25 -2.22 5.08 2.88
CA SER A 25 -0.77 5.08 2.70
C SER A 25 -0.38 5.13 1.23
N PHE A 26 -1.02 4.31 0.38
CA PHE A 26 -0.80 4.33 -1.07
C PHE A 26 -1.27 5.64 -1.71
N GLY A 27 -2.40 6.19 -1.25
CA GLY A 27 -2.91 7.48 -1.70
C GLY A 27 -1.94 8.61 -1.36
N TYR A 28 -1.47 8.67 -0.12
CA TYR A 28 -0.42 9.62 0.28
C TYR A 28 0.84 9.46 -0.56
N TYR A 29 1.30 8.22 -0.77
CA TYR A 29 2.51 7.98 -1.53
C TYR A 29 2.39 8.36 -3.01
N THR A 30 1.24 8.07 -3.62
CA THR A 30 0.89 8.53 -4.97
C THR A 30 0.89 10.06 -5.02
N TRP A 31 0.30 10.72 -4.02
CA TRP A 31 0.31 12.18 -3.94
C TRP A 31 1.73 12.74 -3.84
N VAL A 32 2.59 12.14 -3.02
CA VAL A 32 4.01 12.52 -2.88
C VAL A 32 4.78 12.40 -4.19
N ILE A 33 4.49 11.37 -4.98
CA ILE A 33 5.16 11.11 -6.26
C ILE A 33 4.68 12.05 -7.37
N PHE A 34 3.36 12.23 -7.52
CA PHE A 34 2.79 12.95 -8.65
C PHE A 34 2.57 14.44 -8.40
N TRP A 35 2.32 14.83 -7.14
CA TRP A 35 2.04 16.21 -6.78
C TRP A 35 2.66 16.57 -5.41
N PRO A 36 4.00 16.57 -5.30
CA PRO A 36 4.70 16.91 -4.06
C PRO A 36 4.43 18.34 -3.60
N GLU A 37 4.28 19.30 -4.53
CA GLU A 37 4.17 20.73 -4.21
C GLU A 37 2.88 21.12 -3.46
N SER A 38 1.81 20.33 -3.55
CA SER A 38 0.57 20.59 -2.80
C SER A 38 0.58 19.98 -1.42
N ILE A 39 1.61 19.20 -1.06
CA ILE A 39 1.64 18.52 0.22
C ILE A 39 2.03 19.54 1.30
N PRO A 40 1.19 19.73 2.34
CA PRO A 40 1.50 20.63 3.43
C PRO A 40 2.52 19.98 4.37
N TYR A 41 3.79 19.92 3.94
CA TYR A 41 4.88 19.30 4.69
C TYR A 41 5.04 19.87 6.11
N GLN A 42 4.69 21.14 6.32
CA GLN A 42 4.74 21.76 7.66
C GLN A 42 3.65 21.26 8.60
N SER A 43 2.50 20.81 8.08
CA SER A 43 1.38 20.29 8.88
C SER A 43 1.48 18.79 9.17
N LEU A 44 2.36 18.07 8.45
CA LEU A 44 2.59 16.63 8.60
C LEU A 44 3.50 16.27 9.79
N GLY A 45 3.93 17.28 10.57
CA GLY A 45 4.86 17.07 11.68
C GLY A 45 6.19 16.48 11.19
N PRO A 46 6.76 15.47 11.87
CA PRO A 46 8.07 14.91 11.49
C PRO A 46 8.07 14.17 10.15
N LEU A 47 6.90 13.71 9.67
CA LEU A 47 6.79 13.03 8.38
C LEU A 47 7.04 13.96 7.19
N GLY A 48 6.73 15.24 7.33
CA GLY A 48 6.96 16.25 6.30
C GLY A 48 8.43 16.37 5.89
N PRO A 49 9.34 16.77 6.79
CA PRO A 49 10.75 16.91 6.46
C PRO A 49 11.40 15.57 6.08
N PHE A 50 10.96 14.45 6.65
CA PHE A 50 11.41 13.12 6.24
C PHE A 50 11.05 12.83 4.76
N THR A 51 9.80 13.06 4.38
CA THR A 51 9.34 12.83 3.00
C THR A 51 10.04 13.77 2.01
N GLN A 52 10.26 15.04 2.39
CA GLN A 52 11.02 15.99 1.58
C GLN A 52 12.49 15.57 1.41
N TYR A 53 13.12 15.05 2.47
CA TYR A 53 14.49 14.56 2.40
C TYR A 53 14.60 13.37 1.44
N LEU A 54 13.67 12.40 1.53
CA LEU A 54 13.63 11.26 0.61
C LEU A 54 13.40 11.69 -0.84
N LEU A 55 12.47 12.62 -1.08
CA LEU A 55 12.23 13.15 -2.43
C LEU A 55 13.47 13.82 -3.00
N LYS A 56 14.11 14.71 -2.24
CA LYS A 56 15.25 15.51 -2.72
C LYS A 56 16.53 14.70 -2.89
N HIS A 57 16.81 13.77 -1.97
CA HIS A 57 18.08 13.06 -1.95
C HIS A 57 17.99 11.66 -2.60
N HIS A 58 16.80 11.06 -2.59
CA HIS A 58 16.58 9.67 -2.96
C HIS A 58 15.42 9.50 -3.95
N HIS A 59 15.20 10.48 -4.84
CA HIS A 59 14.12 10.48 -5.83
C HIS A 59 13.94 9.13 -6.53
N THR A 60 15.03 8.56 -7.06
CA THR A 60 15.02 7.27 -7.75
C THR A 60 14.54 6.13 -6.84
N LEU A 61 14.96 6.11 -5.58
CA LEU A 61 14.50 5.10 -4.63
C LEU A 61 13.01 5.26 -4.34
N VAL A 62 12.52 6.49 -4.14
CA VAL A 62 11.09 6.73 -3.88
C VAL A 62 10.23 6.25 -5.06
N HIS A 63 10.63 6.54 -6.30
CA HIS A 63 9.91 6.02 -7.47
C HIS A 63 10.04 4.50 -7.62
N ALA A 64 11.22 3.93 -7.36
CA ALA A 64 11.42 2.48 -7.44
C ALA A 64 10.54 1.74 -6.41
N TRP A 65 10.48 2.24 -5.17
CA TRP A 65 9.62 1.70 -4.12
C TRP A 65 8.13 1.81 -4.47
N TYR A 66 7.71 2.92 -5.09
CA TYR A 66 6.35 3.08 -5.60
C TYR A 66 5.96 2.00 -6.59
N TRP A 67 6.78 1.80 -7.63
CA TRP A 67 6.53 0.77 -8.63
C TRP A 67 6.62 -0.64 -8.07
N LEU A 68 7.58 -0.90 -7.18
CA LEU A 68 7.69 -2.19 -6.50
C LEU A 68 6.44 -2.50 -5.67
N ALA A 69 5.92 -1.53 -4.92
CA ALA A 69 4.72 -1.71 -4.12
C ALA A 69 3.50 -2.03 -5.02
N TRP A 70 3.34 -1.33 -6.15
CA TRP A 70 2.33 -1.65 -7.16
C TRP A 70 2.49 -3.06 -7.73
N MET A 71 3.70 -3.44 -8.10
CA MET A 71 4.01 -4.77 -8.64
C MET A 71 3.64 -5.88 -7.66
N ILE A 72 3.95 -5.71 -6.37
CA ILE A 72 3.59 -6.67 -5.33
C ILE A 72 2.07 -6.78 -5.21
N HIS A 73 1.36 -5.66 -5.07
CA HIS A 73 -0.10 -5.68 -4.85
C HIS A 73 -0.86 -6.24 -6.06
N VAL A 74 -0.44 -5.87 -7.28
CA VAL A 74 -1.00 -6.42 -8.53
C VAL A 74 -0.65 -7.91 -8.65
N GLY A 75 0.59 -8.29 -8.36
CA GLY A 75 1.05 -9.68 -8.39
C GLY A 75 0.27 -10.58 -7.44
N GLU A 76 0.08 -10.16 -6.19
CA GLU A 76 -0.72 -10.87 -5.19
C GLU A 76 -2.19 -10.97 -5.62
N SER A 77 -2.75 -9.89 -6.19
CA SER A 77 -4.13 -9.88 -6.69
C SER A 77 -4.31 -10.87 -7.85
N LEU A 78 -3.37 -10.91 -8.80
CA LEU A 78 -3.38 -11.86 -9.91
C LEU A 78 -3.19 -13.30 -9.42
N TYR A 79 -2.28 -13.52 -8.49
CA TYR A 79 -2.04 -14.83 -7.89
C TYR A 79 -3.28 -15.34 -7.15
N ALA A 80 -3.96 -14.47 -6.40
CA ALA A 80 -5.22 -14.81 -5.73
C ALA A 80 -6.31 -15.22 -6.74
N ILE A 81 -6.43 -14.54 -7.89
CA ILE A 81 -7.38 -14.93 -8.95
C ILE A 81 -7.06 -16.34 -9.49
N VAL A 82 -5.78 -16.68 -9.66
CA VAL A 82 -5.36 -18.02 -10.10
C VAL A 82 -5.64 -19.06 -9.02
N LEU A 83 -5.42 -18.74 -7.75
CA LEU A 83 -5.63 -19.65 -6.62
C LEU A 83 -7.12 -19.84 -6.27
N CYS A 84 -7.97 -18.86 -6.60
CA CYS A 84 -9.43 -18.94 -6.51
C CYS A 84 -10.08 -19.73 -7.67
N LYS A 85 -9.29 -20.21 -8.64
CA LYS A 85 -9.74 -20.99 -9.79
C LYS A 85 -9.51 -22.48 -9.55
#